data_AF-A0A948SHQ5-F1
#
_entry.id   AF-A0A948SHQ5-F1
#
_cell.length_a   1.000
_cell.length_b   1.000
_cell.length_c   1.000
_cell.angle_alpha   90.00
_cell.angle_beta   90.00
_cell.angle_gamma   90.00
#
_symmetry.space_group_name_H-M   'P 1'
#
loop_
_entity.id
_entity.type
_entity.pdbx_description
1 polymer ?
#
loop_
_entity_poly.entity_id
_entity_poly.type
_entity_poly.pdbx_seq_one_letter_code
_entity_poly.pdbx_strand_id
1 'polypeptide(L)'
;MRAMFRLFALALCCLGVARAAAADLPLPPPGAHLDGLTAIPITVIEPHESKPFKPVEVTYKGYPAIPLLDHLLGEGWRAPEALVAFEAKDGYLSMIPSSRLLQYVAYLVYANAQGSDFSIETPPLNHRVSLGPWYLVWDNVVQSELRADGATYWPYQITRVGVVDRARLARLMPPMLPERYKEGAQLTLKYCLSCHQLNGVGGSKMPIDLGQWAAGQSFASMATWVLDPSGKNPLTSMPPLAPERPAAERQRLARQIYGYLRAVGALNK
;
A
#
# COMPACT_ATOMS: atom_id res chain seq x y z
N MET A 1 12.67 -10.36 76.70
CA MET A 1 12.65 -11.06 75.40
C MET A 1 11.40 -10.66 74.63
N ARG A 2 11.53 -9.82 73.60
CA ARG A 2 10.55 -9.63 72.51
C ARG A 2 11.18 -8.67 71.50
N ALA A 3 11.81 -9.22 70.46
CA ALA A 3 12.32 -8.46 69.33
C ALA A 3 11.22 -8.38 68.26
N MET A 4 10.76 -7.16 67.94
CA MET A 4 9.87 -6.90 66.81
C MET A 4 10.71 -6.64 65.57
N PHE A 5 10.77 -7.60 64.65
CA PHE A 5 11.28 -7.38 63.30
C PHE A 5 10.14 -6.84 62.44
N ARG A 6 10.27 -5.60 61.95
CA ARG A 6 9.37 -5.03 60.93
C ARG A 6 9.96 -5.37 59.55
N LEU A 7 9.29 -6.24 58.79
CA LEU A 7 9.57 -6.40 57.36
C LEU A 7 8.89 -5.26 56.58
N PHE A 8 9.67 -4.43 55.91
CA PHE A 8 9.21 -3.55 54.84
C PHE A 8 9.20 -4.36 53.54
N ALA A 9 8.02 -4.67 53.01
CA ALA A 9 7.87 -5.22 51.67
C ALA A 9 7.88 -4.06 50.66
N LEU A 10 8.98 -3.93 49.90
CA LEU A 10 9.07 -3.00 48.78
C LEU A 10 8.30 -3.61 47.59
N ALA A 11 7.12 -3.09 47.28
CA ALA A 11 6.38 -3.47 46.09
C ALA A 11 7.08 -2.87 44.86
N LEU A 12 7.84 -3.71 44.14
CA LEU A 12 8.47 -3.35 42.88
C LEU A 12 7.39 -3.24 41.81
N CYS A 13 6.94 -2.02 41.52
CA CYS A 13 5.98 -1.72 40.47
C CYS A 13 6.69 -1.87 39.11
N CYS A 14 6.62 -3.06 38.52
CA CYS A 14 7.04 -3.29 37.14
C CYS A 14 6.09 -2.52 36.20
N LEU A 15 6.45 -1.27 35.87
CA LEU A 15 5.90 -0.54 34.73
C LEU A 15 6.27 -1.31 33.45
N GLY A 16 5.43 -2.27 33.10
CA GLY A 16 5.46 -2.88 31.78
C GLY A 16 5.14 -1.81 30.75
N VAL A 17 6.14 -1.38 29.98
CA VAL A 17 5.91 -0.58 28.78
C VAL A 17 5.21 -1.49 27.79
N ALA A 18 3.88 -1.43 27.75
CA ALA A 18 3.11 -2.00 26.66
C ALA A 18 3.58 -1.30 25.38
N ARG A 19 4.38 -2.00 24.57
CA ARG A 19 4.60 -1.63 23.18
C ARG A 19 3.23 -1.65 22.52
N ALA A 20 2.62 -0.47 22.34
CA ALA A 20 1.46 -0.34 21.49
C ALA A 20 1.82 -0.95 20.15
N ALA A 21 1.05 -1.95 19.70
CA ALA A 21 1.08 -2.33 18.30
C ALA A 21 0.86 -1.04 17.49
N ALA A 22 1.67 -0.80 16.46
CA ALA A 22 1.56 0.40 15.64
C ALA A 22 0.16 0.40 14.99
N ALA A 23 -0.79 1.04 15.65
CA ALA A 23 -2.13 1.26 15.12
C ALA A 23 -2.03 2.32 14.03
N ASP A 24 -2.77 2.16 12.95
CA ASP A 24 -2.78 3.17 11.89
C ASP A 24 -3.19 4.53 12.50
N LEU A 25 -2.42 5.57 12.19
CA LEU A 25 -2.63 6.93 12.68
C LEU A 25 -3.35 7.75 11.61
N PRO A 26 -4.31 8.60 11.98
CA PRO A 26 -4.87 9.56 11.04
C PRO A 26 -3.77 10.51 10.55
N LEU A 27 -3.76 10.82 9.26
CA LEU A 27 -2.91 11.88 8.74
C LEU A 27 -3.43 13.24 9.25
N PRO A 28 -2.53 14.20 9.53
CA PRO A 28 -2.93 15.55 9.91
C PRO A 28 -3.70 16.22 8.75
N PRO A 29 -4.47 17.29 9.03
CA PRO A 29 -5.09 18.08 7.98
C PRO A 29 -4.05 18.59 6.95
N PRO A 30 -4.36 18.58 5.64
CA PRO A 30 -3.53 19.20 4.62
C PRO A 30 -3.05 20.60 4.98
N GLY A 31 -1.75 20.85 4.83
CA GLY A 31 -1.15 22.16 5.13
C GLY A 31 -1.05 22.52 6.62
N ALA A 32 -1.36 21.60 7.54
CA ALA A 32 -1.09 21.81 8.96
C ALA A 32 0.40 22.11 9.21
N HIS A 33 0.67 23.00 10.17
CA HIS A 33 2.03 23.22 10.64
C HIS A 33 2.51 21.97 11.39
N LEU A 34 3.63 21.42 10.95
CA LEU A 34 4.29 20.28 11.58
C LEU A 34 5.71 20.70 11.92
N ASP A 35 6.04 20.72 13.21
CA ASP A 35 7.31 21.26 13.68
C ASP A 35 8.50 20.54 13.01
N GLY A 36 9.41 21.33 12.44
CA GLY A 36 10.59 20.82 11.72
C GLY A 36 10.32 20.28 10.32
N LEU A 37 9.09 20.34 9.82
CA LEU A 37 8.74 19.95 8.46
C LEU A 37 8.35 21.17 7.62
N THR A 38 8.82 21.23 6.38
CA THR A 38 8.47 22.28 5.42
C THR A 38 7.89 21.64 4.17
N ALA A 39 6.71 22.11 3.75
CA ALA A 39 6.10 21.68 2.51
C ALA A 39 6.85 22.32 1.33
N ILE A 40 7.32 21.50 0.40
CA ILE A 40 8.10 21.92 -0.76
C ILE A 40 7.44 21.43 -2.06
N PRO A 41 7.71 22.09 -3.20
CA PRO A 41 7.27 21.59 -4.49
C PRO A 41 8.07 20.34 -4.90
N ILE A 42 7.42 19.41 -5.59
CA ILE A 42 8.04 18.25 -6.25
C ILE A 42 7.41 18.07 -7.63
N THR A 43 8.25 17.98 -8.67
CA THR A 43 7.82 17.64 -10.03
C THR A 43 7.96 16.15 -10.27
N VAL A 44 6.92 15.53 -10.82
CA VAL A 44 6.87 14.09 -11.10
C VAL A 44 6.28 13.82 -12.48
N ILE A 45 6.55 12.65 -13.05
CA ILE A 45 5.79 12.10 -14.18
C ILE A 45 4.52 11.44 -13.61
N GLU A 46 3.36 12.06 -13.80
CA GLU A 46 2.08 11.60 -13.24
C GLU A 46 1.60 10.32 -13.95
N PRO A 47 1.63 9.14 -13.29
CA PRO A 47 1.36 7.86 -13.95
C PRO A 47 -0.09 7.70 -14.40
N HIS A 48 -1.05 8.39 -13.78
CA HIS A 48 -2.46 8.27 -14.16
C HIS A 48 -2.81 9.06 -15.43
N GLU A 49 -2.05 10.10 -15.75
CA GLU A 49 -2.27 10.94 -16.93
C GLU A 49 -1.28 10.65 -18.08
N SER A 50 -0.14 10.03 -17.76
CA SER A 50 0.89 9.68 -18.72
C SER A 50 0.53 8.48 -19.59
N LYS A 51 1.03 8.47 -20.82
CA LYS A 51 0.96 7.32 -21.76
C LYS A 51 2.36 6.89 -22.19
N PRO A 52 2.55 5.66 -22.72
CA PRO A 52 3.82 5.28 -23.35
C PRO A 52 4.23 6.36 -24.37
N PHE A 53 5.39 6.97 -24.18
CA PHE A 53 5.95 8.06 -25.01
C PHE A 53 5.28 9.45 -24.90
N LYS A 54 4.32 9.63 -24.00
CA LYS A 54 3.74 10.94 -23.68
C LYS A 54 3.72 11.14 -22.17
N PRO A 55 4.87 11.41 -21.54
CA PRO A 55 4.93 11.71 -20.12
C PRO A 55 4.21 13.04 -19.84
N VAL A 56 3.50 13.10 -18.72
CA VAL A 56 2.87 14.33 -18.21
C VAL A 56 3.59 14.70 -16.94
N GLU A 57 4.26 15.86 -16.94
CA GLU A 57 4.90 16.41 -15.74
C GLU A 57 3.89 17.21 -14.93
N VAL A 58 3.83 16.97 -13.63
CA VAL A 58 3.00 17.73 -12.69
C VAL A 58 3.84 18.12 -11.49
N THR A 59 3.74 19.38 -11.06
CA THR A 59 4.36 19.86 -9.83
C THR A 59 3.33 19.89 -8.71
N TYR A 60 3.55 19.08 -7.68
CA TYR A 60 2.72 19.04 -6.47
C TYR A 60 3.43 19.72 -5.29
N LYS A 61 2.67 20.06 -4.25
CA LYS A 61 3.19 20.61 -2.99
C LYS A 61 2.91 19.63 -1.84
N GLY A 62 3.95 19.33 -1.06
CA GLY A 62 3.84 18.36 0.03
C GLY A 62 5.08 18.25 0.90
N TYR A 63 5.06 17.31 1.83
CA TYR A 63 6.17 17.01 2.72
C TYR A 63 6.97 15.81 2.21
N PRO A 64 8.30 15.80 2.32
CA PRO A 64 9.09 14.59 2.09
C PRO A 64 8.58 13.45 2.99
N ALA A 65 8.39 12.26 2.43
CA ALA A 65 7.74 11.16 3.12
C ALA A 65 8.55 10.68 4.33
N ILE A 66 9.87 10.60 4.23
CA ILE A 66 10.73 10.08 5.31
C ILE A 66 10.59 10.90 6.61
N PRO A 67 10.85 12.22 6.64
CA PRO A 67 10.66 13.03 7.84
C PRO A 67 9.23 13.03 8.38
N LEU A 68 8.23 12.99 7.48
CA LEU A 68 6.82 12.90 7.89
C LEU A 68 6.51 11.56 8.57
N LEU A 69 7.00 10.44 8.02
CA LEU A 69 6.82 9.12 8.60
C LEU A 69 7.58 8.99 9.93
N ASP A 70 8.78 9.55 10.05
CA ASP A 70 9.51 9.58 11.32
C ASP A 70 8.74 10.39 12.38
N HIS A 71 8.16 11.53 12.01
CA HIS A 71 7.33 12.35 12.89
C HIS A 71 6.08 11.61 13.37
N LEU A 72 5.41 10.87 12.48
CA LEU A 72 4.14 10.20 12.79
C LEU A 72 4.32 8.82 13.45
N LEU A 73 5.24 8.01 12.95
CA LEU A 73 5.38 6.59 13.30
C LEU A 73 6.63 6.31 14.14
N GLY A 74 7.50 7.30 14.38
CA GLY A 74 8.85 7.11 14.91
C GLY A 74 9.74 6.39 13.89
N GLU A 75 10.92 5.89 14.30
CA GLU A 75 11.85 5.25 13.36
C GLU A 75 11.55 3.77 13.09
N GLY A 76 10.61 3.17 13.82
CA GLY A 76 10.32 1.72 13.77
C GLY A 76 9.81 1.22 12.41
N TRP A 77 9.21 2.10 11.60
CA TRP A 77 8.73 1.76 10.26
C TRP A 77 9.88 1.39 9.30
N ARG A 78 11.13 1.76 9.62
CA ARG A 78 12.33 1.53 8.80
C ARG A 78 12.88 0.11 8.89
N ALA A 79 12.28 -0.76 9.70
CA ALA A 79 12.72 -2.15 9.80
C ALA A 79 12.69 -2.84 8.41
N PRO A 80 13.68 -3.68 8.04
CA PRO A 80 13.83 -4.17 6.66
C PRO A 80 12.62 -4.90 6.06
N GLU A 81 11.82 -5.56 6.90
CA GLU A 81 10.64 -6.35 6.50
C GLU A 81 9.32 -5.63 6.80
N ALA A 82 9.37 -4.36 7.21
CA ALA A 82 8.17 -3.59 7.50
C ALA A 82 7.45 -3.20 6.20
N LEU A 83 6.12 -3.29 6.24
CA LEU A 83 5.26 -2.69 5.23
C LEU A 83 4.59 -1.47 5.84
N VAL A 84 4.81 -0.30 5.25
CA VAL A 84 4.10 0.92 5.61
C VAL A 84 2.77 0.92 4.87
N ALA A 85 1.68 1.00 5.62
CA ALA A 85 0.32 1.01 5.12
C ALA A 85 -0.14 2.46 4.91
N PHE A 86 -0.70 2.75 3.73
CA PHE A 86 -1.38 4.00 3.41
C PHE A 86 -2.82 3.68 3.04
N GLU A 87 -3.76 4.01 3.92
CA GLU A 87 -5.19 3.73 3.73
C GLU A 87 -5.91 4.96 3.17
N ALA A 88 -6.66 4.76 2.09
CA ALA A 88 -7.49 5.77 1.45
C ALA A 88 -8.93 5.76 1.99
N LYS A 89 -9.65 6.86 1.75
CA LYS A 89 -11.03 7.05 2.22
C LYS A 89 -12.03 5.97 1.78
N ASP A 90 -11.74 5.27 0.68
CA ASP A 90 -12.60 4.23 0.11
C ASP A 90 -12.19 2.80 0.51
N GLY A 91 -11.23 2.68 1.43
CA GLY A 91 -10.70 1.39 1.88
C GLY A 91 -9.57 0.83 1.00
N TYR A 92 -9.06 1.56 0.01
CA TYR A 92 -7.83 1.17 -0.68
C TYR A 92 -6.65 1.20 0.31
N LEU A 93 -5.80 0.17 0.32
CA LEU A 93 -4.69 0.04 1.26
C LEU A 93 -3.37 -0.23 0.53
N SER A 94 -2.56 0.79 0.28
CA SER A 94 -1.23 0.56 -0.28
C SER A 94 -0.28 0.08 0.81
N MET A 95 0.24 -1.14 0.69
CA MET A 95 1.25 -1.68 1.59
C MET A 95 2.62 -1.63 0.91
N ILE A 96 3.46 -0.69 1.32
CA ILE A 96 4.71 -0.36 0.65
C ILE A 96 5.89 -0.86 1.48
N PRO A 97 6.81 -1.64 0.92
CA PRO A 97 8.02 -2.04 1.64
C PRO A 97 8.82 -0.83 2.13
N SER A 98 9.25 -0.86 3.38
CA SER A 98 10.12 0.17 3.97
C SER A 98 11.38 0.37 3.14
N SER A 99 11.96 -0.72 2.63
CA SER A 99 13.12 -0.70 1.73
C SER A 99 12.89 0.16 0.48
N ARG A 100 11.68 0.17 -0.09
CA ARG A 100 11.35 1.02 -1.24
C ARG A 100 11.28 2.49 -0.86
N LEU A 101 10.65 2.81 0.27
CA LEU A 101 10.56 4.18 0.81
C LEU A 101 11.93 4.74 1.22
N LEU A 102 12.86 3.87 1.60
CA LEU A 102 14.25 4.24 1.92
C LEU A 102 15.13 4.36 0.68
N GLN A 103 14.83 3.58 -0.37
CA GLN A 103 15.60 3.57 -1.62
C GLN A 103 15.24 4.75 -2.53
N TYR A 104 13.96 5.13 -2.59
CA TYR A 104 13.47 6.16 -3.50
C TYR A 104 12.87 7.34 -2.75
N VAL A 105 13.09 8.55 -3.27
CA VAL A 105 12.53 9.76 -2.70
C VAL A 105 11.03 9.81 -2.98
N ALA A 106 10.23 9.94 -1.92
CA ALA A 106 8.78 10.04 -1.97
C ALA A 106 8.27 11.24 -1.18
N TYR A 107 7.05 11.67 -1.49
CA TYR A 107 6.38 12.80 -0.84
C TYR A 107 4.92 12.47 -0.57
N LEU A 108 4.39 12.93 0.57
CA LEU A 108 2.94 13.10 0.71
C LEU A 108 2.55 14.52 0.33
N VAL A 109 1.84 14.63 -0.79
CA VAL A 109 1.39 15.90 -1.37
C VAL A 109 -0.10 16.09 -1.17
N TYR A 110 -0.53 17.34 -1.12
CA TYR A 110 -1.90 17.70 -0.78
C TYR A 110 -2.49 18.81 -1.66
N ALA A 111 -1.70 19.33 -2.61
CA ALA A 111 -2.13 20.35 -3.55
C ALA A 111 -1.27 20.31 -4.82
N ASN A 112 -1.81 20.85 -5.92
CA ASN A 112 -0.98 21.26 -7.05
C ASN A 112 -0.16 22.52 -6.65
N ALA A 113 1.13 22.54 -6.94
CA ALA A 113 2.00 23.65 -6.55
C ALA A 113 1.70 24.95 -7.31
N GLN A 114 1.06 24.86 -8.48
CA GLN A 114 0.68 25.99 -9.34
C GLN A 114 -0.73 26.50 -9.02
N GLY A 115 -1.42 25.93 -8.03
CA GLY A 115 -2.76 26.35 -7.59
C GLY A 115 -3.92 25.86 -8.47
N SER A 116 -3.66 25.01 -9.46
CA SER A 116 -4.71 24.31 -10.21
C SER A 116 -5.38 23.23 -9.36
N ASP A 117 -6.46 22.65 -9.88
CA ASP A 117 -7.23 21.61 -9.17
C ASP A 117 -6.34 20.40 -8.80
N PHE A 118 -6.52 19.90 -7.58
CA PHE A 118 -5.78 18.74 -7.06
C PHE A 118 -6.52 17.45 -7.42
N SER A 119 -6.57 17.19 -8.72
CA SER A 119 -7.28 16.07 -9.32
C SER A 119 -6.54 15.56 -10.56
N ILE A 120 -6.93 14.36 -11.00
CA ILE A 120 -6.49 13.75 -12.26
C ILE A 120 -7.71 13.41 -13.10
N GLU A 121 -7.51 13.33 -14.42
CA GLU A 121 -8.50 12.75 -15.33
C GLU A 121 -8.16 11.30 -15.62
N THR A 122 -9.07 10.38 -15.27
CA THR A 122 -8.86 8.95 -15.57
C THR A 122 -9.56 8.57 -16.89
N PRO A 123 -8.84 8.02 -17.89
CA PRO A 123 -9.45 7.42 -19.07
C PRO A 123 -10.35 6.21 -18.69
N PRO A 124 -11.34 5.82 -19.52
CA PRO A 124 -11.68 6.37 -20.83
C PRO A 124 -12.72 7.50 -20.82
N LEU A 125 -13.35 7.80 -19.68
CA LEU A 125 -14.49 8.73 -19.61
C LEU A 125 -14.12 10.16 -19.16
N ASN A 126 -12.82 10.49 -19.06
CA ASN A 126 -12.33 11.76 -18.50
C ASN A 126 -12.99 12.09 -17.15
N HIS A 127 -13.24 11.05 -16.35
CA HIS A 127 -13.78 11.24 -15.01
C HIS A 127 -12.71 11.93 -14.17
N ARG A 128 -13.07 13.09 -13.62
CA ARG A 128 -12.20 13.84 -12.74
C ARG A 128 -12.23 13.23 -11.34
N VAL A 129 -11.07 12.80 -10.86
CA VAL A 129 -10.89 12.17 -9.55
C VAL A 129 -10.03 13.08 -8.69
N SER A 130 -10.59 13.57 -7.58
CA SER A 130 -9.82 14.34 -6.59
C SER A 130 -8.78 13.45 -5.91
N LEU A 131 -7.55 13.96 -5.80
CA LEU A 131 -6.42 13.26 -5.17
C LEU A 131 -6.38 13.44 -3.64
N GLY A 132 -7.13 14.40 -3.10
CA GLY A 132 -7.07 14.81 -1.69
C GLY A 132 -7.79 13.87 -0.70
N PRO A 133 -7.43 13.89 0.59
CA PRO A 133 -6.62 14.95 1.22
C PRO A 133 -5.12 14.80 1.03
N TRP A 134 -4.63 13.57 0.82
CA TRP A 134 -3.22 13.27 0.62
C TRP A 134 -3.00 12.29 -0.52
N TYR A 135 -1.90 12.48 -1.26
CA TYR A 135 -1.43 11.64 -2.35
C TYR A 135 0.04 11.31 -2.14
N LEU A 136 0.41 10.04 -2.20
CA LEU A 136 1.81 9.63 -2.20
C LEU A 136 2.35 9.69 -3.63
N VAL A 137 3.37 10.49 -3.84
CA VAL A 137 4.09 10.61 -5.11
C VAL A 137 5.56 10.27 -4.94
N TRP A 138 6.20 9.90 -6.03
CA TRP A 138 7.62 9.55 -6.05
C TRP A 138 8.38 10.48 -7.00
N ASP A 139 9.59 10.85 -6.62
CA ASP A 139 10.52 11.52 -7.53
C ASP A 139 10.96 10.51 -8.62
N ASN A 140 10.19 10.49 -9.71
CA ASN A 140 10.30 9.50 -10.76
C ASN A 140 10.75 10.09 -12.11
N VAL A 141 11.16 11.37 -12.15
CA VAL A 141 11.55 12.05 -13.40
C VAL A 141 12.76 11.38 -14.04
N VAL A 142 13.72 10.93 -13.24
CA VAL A 142 14.92 10.21 -13.72
C VAL A 142 14.93 8.72 -13.36
N GLN A 143 13.98 8.24 -12.55
CA GLN A 143 13.91 6.85 -12.09
C GLN A 143 13.04 5.98 -13.01
N SER A 144 13.67 5.27 -13.94
CA SER A 144 12.96 4.43 -14.92
C SER A 144 12.20 3.26 -14.29
N GLU A 145 12.71 2.73 -13.19
CA GLU A 145 12.17 1.60 -12.44
C GLU A 145 10.85 1.98 -11.77
N LEU A 146 10.74 3.20 -11.25
CA LEU A 146 9.49 3.74 -10.71
C LEU A 146 8.46 3.92 -11.81
N ARG A 147 8.87 4.42 -13.00
CA ARG A 147 7.97 4.55 -14.16
C ARG A 147 7.50 3.21 -14.69
N ALA A 148 8.33 2.17 -14.62
CA ALA A 148 8.00 0.82 -15.05
C ALA A 148 6.95 0.11 -14.16
N ASP A 149 6.63 0.67 -12.99
CA ASP A 149 5.56 0.18 -12.10
C ASP A 149 4.21 0.91 -12.31
N GLY A 150 4.16 1.89 -13.22
CA GLY A 150 2.98 2.70 -13.46
C GLY A 150 2.50 3.40 -12.19
N ALA A 151 1.20 3.31 -11.91
CA ALA A 151 0.59 3.86 -10.70
C ALA A 151 0.67 2.93 -9.47
N THR A 152 1.39 1.81 -9.56
CA THR A 152 1.56 0.92 -8.39
C THR A 152 2.30 1.66 -7.29
N TYR A 153 1.76 1.64 -6.06
CA TYR A 153 2.26 2.40 -4.91
C TYR A 153 2.11 3.93 -5.01
N TRP A 154 1.15 4.42 -5.79
CA TRP A 154 0.73 5.83 -5.80
C TRP A 154 -0.69 5.99 -5.20
N PRO A 155 -0.92 5.63 -3.91
CA PRO A 155 -2.22 5.83 -3.29
C PRO A 155 -2.57 7.32 -3.18
N TYR A 156 -3.79 7.67 -3.55
CA TYR A 156 -4.39 8.98 -3.32
C TYR A 156 -5.56 8.88 -2.35
N GLN A 157 -6.09 10.04 -1.93
CA GLN A 157 -7.16 10.15 -0.95
C GLN A 157 -6.81 9.48 0.39
N ILE A 158 -5.51 9.48 0.75
CA ILE A 158 -4.98 8.83 1.96
C ILE A 158 -5.51 9.57 3.19
N THR A 159 -6.05 8.83 4.14
CA THR A 159 -6.55 9.35 5.42
C THR A 159 -5.76 8.83 6.61
N ARG A 160 -5.11 7.65 6.48
CA ARG A 160 -4.39 7.00 7.58
C ARG A 160 -3.07 6.39 7.10
N VAL A 161 -2.10 6.35 8.00
CA VAL A 161 -0.79 5.73 7.77
C VAL A 161 -0.37 4.87 8.97
N GLY A 162 0.28 3.73 8.73
CA GLY A 162 0.71 2.84 9.80
C GLY A 162 1.74 1.81 9.35
N VAL A 163 2.07 0.87 10.24
CA VAL A 163 2.95 -0.26 9.92
C VAL A 163 2.13 -1.54 10.07
N VAL A 164 2.10 -2.36 9.02
CA VAL A 164 1.32 -3.61 9.05
C VAL A 164 1.94 -4.58 10.05
N ASP A 165 1.10 -5.14 10.93
CA ASP A 165 1.52 -6.13 11.91
C ASP A 165 2.13 -7.39 11.25
N ARG A 166 3.25 -7.88 11.80
CA ARG A 166 3.98 -9.03 11.25
C ARG A 166 3.19 -10.33 11.38
N ALA A 167 2.45 -10.52 12.47
CA ALA A 167 1.63 -11.72 12.65
C ALA A 167 0.46 -11.74 11.64
N ARG A 168 -0.10 -10.57 11.35
CA ARG A 168 -1.07 -10.39 10.26
C ARG A 168 -0.45 -10.74 8.90
N LEU A 169 0.74 -10.24 8.57
CA LEU A 169 1.41 -10.54 7.30
C LEU A 169 1.77 -12.03 7.13
N ALA A 170 2.12 -12.73 8.23
CA ALA A 170 2.41 -14.16 8.19
C ALA A 170 1.23 -15.01 7.67
N ARG A 171 -0.01 -14.48 7.71
CA ARG A 171 -1.21 -15.15 7.17
C ARG A 171 -1.22 -15.27 5.64
N LEU A 172 -0.36 -14.51 4.95
CA LEU A 172 -0.18 -14.62 3.50
C LEU A 172 0.65 -15.87 3.13
N MET A 173 1.64 -16.22 3.94
CA MET A 173 2.49 -17.39 3.73
C MET A 173 2.43 -18.30 4.96
N PRO A 174 1.31 -19.04 5.16
CA PRO A 174 1.21 -19.96 6.28
C PRO A 174 2.26 -21.07 6.16
N PRO A 175 2.77 -21.64 7.28
CA PRO A 175 3.90 -22.58 7.26
C PRO A 175 3.72 -23.82 6.38
N MET A 176 2.47 -24.22 6.10
CA MET A 176 2.15 -25.39 5.26
C MET A 176 2.27 -25.09 3.76
N LEU A 177 2.39 -23.82 3.37
CA LEU A 177 2.43 -23.41 1.97
C LEU A 177 3.89 -23.46 1.46
N PRO A 178 4.19 -24.25 0.41
CA PRO A 178 5.56 -24.40 -0.09
C PRO A 178 6.17 -23.08 -0.61
N GLU A 179 7.49 -22.92 -0.43
CA GLU A 179 8.26 -21.71 -0.80
C GLU A 179 8.09 -21.30 -2.27
N ARG A 180 7.81 -22.24 -3.17
CA ARG A 180 7.51 -21.96 -4.60
C ARG A 180 6.37 -20.96 -4.81
N TYR A 181 5.51 -20.75 -3.81
CA TYR A 181 4.40 -19.80 -3.88
C TYR A 181 4.74 -18.40 -3.37
N LYS A 182 5.95 -18.17 -2.82
CA LYS A 182 6.35 -16.88 -2.27
C LYS A 182 6.31 -15.75 -3.30
N GLU A 183 6.75 -16.01 -4.53
CA GLU A 183 6.67 -15.02 -5.61
C GLU A 183 5.20 -14.66 -5.92
N GLY A 184 4.33 -15.67 -6.00
CA GLY A 184 2.89 -15.45 -6.18
C GLY A 184 2.28 -14.64 -5.03
N ALA A 185 2.69 -14.89 -3.79
CA ALA A 185 2.26 -14.11 -2.62
C ALA A 185 2.71 -12.65 -2.69
N GLN A 186 3.96 -12.39 -3.07
CA GLN A 186 4.50 -11.04 -3.25
C GLN A 186 3.78 -10.29 -4.37
N LEU A 187 3.46 -10.97 -5.48
CA LEU A 187 2.68 -10.40 -6.58
C LEU A 187 1.24 -10.10 -6.16
N THR A 188 0.60 -10.99 -5.41
CA THR A 188 -0.73 -10.75 -4.85
C THR A 188 -0.73 -9.57 -3.89
N LEU A 189 0.27 -9.47 -3.02
CA LEU A 189 0.46 -8.32 -2.12
C LEU A 189 0.58 -7.01 -2.91
N LYS A 190 1.43 -6.99 -3.93
CA LYS A 190 1.71 -5.80 -4.75
C LYS A 190 0.50 -5.34 -5.58
N TYR A 191 -0.19 -6.27 -6.23
CA TYR A 191 -1.15 -5.95 -7.29
C TYR A 191 -2.62 -6.16 -6.92
N CYS A 192 -2.92 -6.92 -5.86
CA CYS A 192 -4.29 -7.33 -5.56
C CYS A 192 -4.76 -6.87 -4.18
N LEU A 193 -3.88 -6.96 -3.16
CA LEU A 193 -4.26 -6.70 -1.78
C LEU A 193 -4.45 -5.23 -1.44
N SER A 194 -4.20 -4.31 -2.38
CA SER A 194 -4.58 -2.91 -2.17
C SER A 194 -6.09 -2.69 -2.21
N CYS A 195 -6.84 -3.53 -2.93
CA CYS A 195 -8.29 -3.43 -3.00
C CYS A 195 -9.00 -4.60 -2.31
N HIS A 196 -8.41 -5.79 -2.39
CA HIS A 196 -8.99 -7.04 -1.93
C HIS A 196 -8.34 -7.54 -0.64
N GLN A 197 -8.92 -8.59 -0.07
CA GLN A 197 -8.39 -9.27 1.10
C GLN A 197 -7.89 -10.67 0.74
N LEU A 198 -6.99 -11.16 1.57
CA LEU A 198 -6.63 -12.56 1.64
C LEU A 198 -6.33 -12.89 3.09
N ASN A 199 -7.10 -13.80 3.69
CA ASN A 199 -6.98 -14.12 5.10
C ASN A 199 -6.99 -12.85 5.96
N GLY A 200 -7.92 -11.93 5.70
CA GLY A 200 -8.03 -10.67 6.44
C GLY A 200 -6.82 -9.71 6.31
N VAL A 201 -5.91 -9.93 5.36
CA VAL A 201 -4.83 -9.00 5.00
C VAL A 201 -5.19 -8.28 3.71
N GLY A 202 -5.01 -6.97 3.64
CA GLY A 202 -5.32 -6.14 2.47
C GLY A 202 -6.38 -5.09 2.73
N GLY A 203 -6.74 -4.39 1.66
CA GLY A 203 -7.72 -3.30 1.65
C GLY A 203 -9.16 -3.77 1.78
N SER A 204 -10.05 -2.82 2.04
CA SER A 204 -11.49 -3.01 2.19
C SER A 204 -12.31 -2.36 1.07
N LYS A 205 -11.67 -1.76 0.05
CA LYS A 205 -12.33 -1.17 -1.11
C LYS A 205 -13.25 -2.15 -1.84
N MET A 206 -12.79 -3.39 -2.00
CA MET A 206 -13.59 -4.50 -2.52
C MET A 206 -13.23 -5.77 -1.74
N PRO A 207 -13.81 -5.99 -0.55
CA PRO A 207 -13.31 -6.93 0.47
C PRO A 207 -13.69 -8.39 0.16
N ILE A 208 -13.39 -8.84 -1.05
CA ILE A 208 -13.47 -10.23 -1.47
C ILE A 208 -12.21 -10.93 -0.95
N ASP A 209 -12.38 -12.07 -0.27
CA ASP A 209 -11.26 -12.95 0.04
C ASP A 209 -10.83 -13.70 -1.23
N LEU A 210 -9.64 -13.36 -1.73
CA LEU A 210 -9.16 -13.89 -3.00
C LEU A 210 -8.80 -15.39 -2.96
N GLY A 211 -8.46 -15.92 -1.79
CA GLY A 211 -8.19 -17.34 -1.62
C GLY A 211 -9.48 -18.16 -1.76
N GLN A 212 -10.53 -17.74 -1.05
CA GLN A 212 -11.85 -18.35 -1.15
C GLN A 212 -12.44 -18.21 -2.56
N TRP A 213 -12.35 -17.02 -3.14
CA TRP A 213 -12.83 -16.77 -4.50
C TRP A 213 -12.10 -17.64 -5.53
N ALA A 214 -10.76 -17.68 -5.50
CA ALA A 214 -9.97 -18.46 -6.44
C ALA A 214 -10.24 -19.97 -6.34
N ALA A 215 -10.62 -20.48 -5.17
CA ALA A 215 -10.92 -21.89 -4.96
C ALA A 215 -12.09 -22.43 -5.81
N GLY A 216 -12.96 -21.55 -6.31
CA GLY A 216 -14.04 -21.89 -7.26
C GLY A 216 -13.74 -21.55 -8.72
N GLN A 217 -12.60 -20.94 -9.03
CA GLN A 217 -12.29 -20.44 -10.37
C GLN A 217 -11.30 -21.33 -11.12
N SER A 218 -11.45 -21.41 -12.45
CA SER A 218 -10.41 -21.87 -13.36
C SER A 218 -9.41 -20.74 -13.64
N PHE A 219 -8.21 -21.09 -14.12
CA PHE A 219 -7.23 -20.07 -14.55
C PHE A 219 -7.81 -19.19 -15.66
N ALA A 220 -8.49 -19.77 -16.65
CA ALA A 220 -9.09 -19.02 -17.75
C ALA A 220 -10.10 -17.99 -17.26
N SER A 221 -10.97 -18.38 -16.31
CA SER A 221 -11.94 -17.45 -15.68
C SER A 221 -11.22 -16.31 -14.96
N MET A 222 -10.24 -16.64 -14.12
CA MET A 222 -9.47 -15.64 -13.38
C MET A 222 -8.67 -14.69 -14.29
N ALA A 223 -8.06 -15.23 -15.35
CA ALA A 223 -7.29 -14.48 -16.33
C ALA A 223 -8.13 -13.40 -17.03
N THR A 224 -9.40 -13.69 -17.36
CA THR A 224 -10.28 -12.68 -17.96
C THR A 224 -10.51 -11.49 -17.02
N TRP A 225 -10.75 -11.76 -15.74
CA TRP A 225 -10.92 -10.70 -14.74
C TRP A 225 -9.66 -9.87 -14.53
N VAL A 226 -8.47 -10.49 -14.43
CA VAL A 226 -7.26 -9.75 -14.07
C VAL A 226 -6.56 -9.10 -15.26
N LEU A 227 -6.69 -9.63 -16.47
CA LEU A 227 -5.99 -9.09 -17.65
C LEU A 227 -6.82 -8.09 -18.44
N ASP A 228 -8.14 -8.25 -18.48
CA ASP A 228 -9.08 -7.30 -19.09
C ASP A 228 -10.37 -7.19 -18.25
N PRO A 229 -10.29 -6.55 -17.06
CA PRO A 229 -11.46 -6.37 -16.20
C PRO A 229 -12.60 -5.64 -16.91
N SER A 230 -12.28 -4.63 -17.72
CA SER A 230 -13.25 -3.82 -18.47
C SER A 230 -14.02 -4.63 -19.52
N GLY A 231 -13.36 -5.58 -20.19
CA GLY A 231 -14.03 -6.50 -21.11
C GLY A 231 -15.01 -7.44 -20.41
N LYS A 232 -14.81 -7.69 -19.10
CA LYS A 232 -15.72 -8.51 -18.29
C LYS A 232 -16.85 -7.69 -17.65
N ASN A 233 -16.55 -6.50 -17.17
CA ASN A 233 -17.52 -5.56 -16.63
C ASN A 233 -17.06 -4.12 -16.96
N PRO A 234 -17.70 -3.41 -17.90
CA PRO A 234 -17.28 -2.06 -18.30
C PRO A 234 -17.46 -1.01 -17.19
N LEU A 235 -18.20 -1.33 -16.12
CA LEU A 235 -18.40 -0.46 -14.96
C LEU A 235 -17.41 -0.76 -13.82
N THR A 236 -16.48 -1.69 -13.99
CA THR A 236 -15.50 -2.01 -12.96
C THR A 236 -14.49 -0.87 -12.77
N SER A 237 -14.09 -0.63 -11.52
CA SER A 237 -12.95 0.23 -11.17
C SER A 237 -11.65 -0.56 -11.00
N MET A 238 -11.70 -1.89 -11.15
CA MET A 238 -10.52 -2.74 -11.08
C MET A 238 -9.62 -2.49 -12.31
N PRO A 239 -8.36 -2.06 -12.12
CA PRO A 239 -7.45 -1.89 -13.23
C PRO A 239 -6.99 -3.26 -13.76
N PRO A 240 -6.61 -3.35 -15.05
CA PRO A 240 -5.86 -4.49 -15.54
C PRO A 240 -4.60 -4.75 -14.70
N LEU A 241 -4.17 -5.99 -14.56
CA LEU A 241 -2.94 -6.37 -13.88
C LEU A 241 -1.73 -5.84 -14.65
N ALA A 242 -0.96 -4.95 -14.03
CA ALA A 242 0.31 -4.40 -14.54
C ALA A 242 0.23 -3.97 -16.02
N PRO A 243 -0.68 -3.05 -16.40
CA PRO A 243 -0.94 -2.68 -17.79
C PRO A 243 0.27 -2.10 -18.52
N GLU A 244 1.22 -1.55 -17.77
CA GLU A 244 2.49 -1.02 -18.25
C GLU A 244 3.45 -2.12 -18.76
N ARG A 245 3.19 -3.40 -18.42
CA ARG A 245 4.04 -4.53 -18.78
C ARG A 245 3.59 -5.19 -20.09
N PRO A 246 4.51 -5.82 -20.85
CA PRO A 246 4.15 -6.60 -22.03
C PRO A 246 3.13 -7.71 -21.72
N ALA A 247 2.22 -7.98 -22.65
CA ALA A 247 1.15 -8.97 -22.46
C ALA A 247 1.66 -10.36 -22.02
N ALA A 248 2.78 -10.82 -22.60
CA ALA A 248 3.40 -12.08 -22.22
C ALA A 248 3.87 -12.10 -20.75
N GLU A 249 4.39 -10.97 -20.25
CA GLU A 249 4.78 -10.84 -18.84
C GLU A 249 3.56 -10.84 -17.93
N ARG A 250 2.53 -10.04 -18.25
CA ARG A 250 1.27 -10.00 -17.49
C ARG A 250 0.62 -11.38 -17.37
N GLN A 251 0.68 -12.20 -18.43
CA GLN A 251 0.23 -13.59 -18.42
C GLN A 251 1.02 -14.49 -17.48
N ARG A 252 2.35 -14.30 -17.36
CA ARG A 252 3.16 -15.03 -16.36
C ARG A 252 2.79 -14.62 -14.94
N LEU A 253 2.67 -13.32 -14.69
CA LEU A 253 2.27 -12.78 -13.38
C LEU A 253 0.91 -13.34 -12.95
N ALA A 254 -0.07 -13.34 -13.86
CA ALA A 254 -1.40 -13.91 -13.60
C ALA A 254 -1.33 -15.40 -13.23
N ARG A 255 -0.46 -16.19 -13.88
CA ARG A 255 -0.27 -17.61 -13.54
C ARG A 255 0.33 -17.80 -12.15
N GLN A 256 1.33 -17.01 -11.77
CA GLN A 256 1.95 -17.07 -10.44
C GLN A 256 0.96 -16.69 -9.34
N ILE A 257 0.21 -15.59 -9.54
CA ILE A 257 -0.85 -15.15 -8.63
C ILE A 257 -1.92 -16.24 -8.51
N TYR A 258 -2.43 -16.77 -9.62
CA TYR A 258 -3.44 -17.82 -9.61
C TYR A 258 -2.97 -19.07 -8.86
N GLY A 259 -1.74 -19.54 -9.14
CA GLY A 259 -1.16 -20.70 -8.48
C GLY A 259 -1.10 -20.54 -6.96
N TYR A 260 -0.66 -19.37 -6.49
CA TYR A 260 -0.64 -19.02 -5.08
C TYR A 260 -2.05 -18.95 -4.48
N LEU A 261 -2.98 -18.19 -5.07
CA LEU A 261 -4.34 -18.02 -4.57
C LEU A 261 -5.10 -19.36 -4.45
N ARG A 262 -4.91 -20.25 -5.43
CA ARG A 262 -5.46 -21.61 -5.38
C ARG A 262 -4.89 -22.44 -4.25
N ALA A 263 -3.58 -22.36 -4.02
CA ALA A 263 -2.91 -23.13 -3.00
C ALA A 263 -3.27 -22.65 -1.59
N VAL A 264 -3.23 -21.34 -1.33
CA VAL A 264 -3.62 -20.76 -0.04
C VAL A 264 -5.12 -20.95 0.22
N GLY A 265 -5.98 -20.78 -0.79
CA GLY A 265 -7.41 -20.97 -0.66
C GLY A 265 -7.82 -22.42 -0.36
N ALA A 266 -6.99 -23.39 -0.74
CA ALA A 266 -7.22 -24.81 -0.40
C ALA A 266 -6.88 -25.13 1.06
N LEU A 267 -6.05 -24.33 1.73
CA LEU A 267 -5.69 -24.51 3.14
C LEU A 267 -6.77 -24.00 4.11
N ASN A 268 -7.65 -23.13 3.63
CA ASN A 268 -8.74 -22.52 4.42
C ASN A 268 -10.08 -23.27 4.30
N LYS A 269 -10.07 -24.46 3.68
CA LYS A 269 -11.25 -25.31 3.52
C LYS A 269 -11.34 -26.35 4.63
#